data_AF-A0A852VVC1-F1
#
_entry.id   AF-A0A852VVC1-F1
#
_cell.length_a   1.000
_cell.length_b   1.000
_cell.length_c   1.000
_cell.angle_alpha   90.00
_cell.angle_beta   90.00
_cell.angle_gamma   90.00
#
_symmetry.space_group_name_H-M   'P 1'
#
loop_
_entity.id
_entity.type
_entity.pdbx_description
1 polymer ?
#
loop_
_entity_poly.entity_id
_entity_poly.type
_entity_poly.pdbx_seq_one_letter_code
_entity_poly.pdbx_strand_id
1 'polypeptide(L)'
;MSRPTARIHRPASARARIVVDLPHNPALVRDREAWLRAVCGRGTRPEWGATGNGTRVLRVARPHFRRVVVAVARKYGEVLVIVDHVATSVCGRLCVEAQREECTCSCMGENHGGQEWRQEWLQVSEDWGVNHDRKRTRYLVTRAMVTERPARPARPRSLGARLYLASQNRPEEAR
;
A
#
# COMPACT_ATOMS: atom_id res chain seq x y z
N MET A 1 0.32 23.84 -9.30
CA MET A 1 0.77 22.44 -9.17
C MET A 1 -0.46 21.54 -9.31
N SER A 2 -0.54 20.74 -10.36
CA SER A 2 -1.69 19.88 -10.65
C SER A 2 -1.79 18.78 -9.59
N ARG A 3 -3.00 18.51 -9.04
CA ARG A 3 -3.21 17.40 -8.11
C ARG A 3 -2.74 16.08 -8.76
N PRO A 4 -2.13 15.14 -8.00
CA PRO A 4 -2.00 13.77 -8.49
C PRO A 4 -3.38 13.27 -8.84
N THR A 5 -3.61 13.02 -10.12
CA THR A 5 -4.96 12.72 -10.63
C THR A 5 -5.35 11.27 -10.39
N ALA A 6 -4.37 10.39 -10.11
CA ALA A 6 -4.60 9.00 -9.73
C ALA A 6 -4.42 8.80 -8.22
N ARG A 7 -5.32 8.03 -7.61
CA ARG A 7 -5.23 7.61 -6.20
C ARG A 7 -5.49 6.12 -6.06
N ILE A 8 -4.75 5.48 -5.17
CA ILE A 8 -5.00 4.09 -4.79
C ILE A 8 -5.19 4.04 -3.27
N HIS A 9 -6.30 3.48 -2.82
CA HIS A 9 -6.55 3.24 -1.39
C HIS A 9 -6.55 1.74 -1.11
N ARG A 10 -5.72 1.32 -0.14
CA ARG A 10 -5.62 -0.05 0.34
C ARG A 10 -6.12 -0.12 1.79
N PRO A 11 -7.38 -0.55 2.01
CA PRO A 11 -7.98 -0.58 3.34
C PRO A 11 -7.33 -1.62 4.27
N ALA A 12 -7.44 -1.38 5.58
CA ALA A 12 -6.96 -2.25 6.65
C ALA A 12 -7.92 -3.42 6.92
N SER A 13 -8.29 -4.16 5.86
CA SER A 13 -9.15 -5.34 5.92
C SER A 13 -8.69 -6.36 4.89
N ALA A 14 -8.49 -7.61 5.32
CA ALA A 14 -8.07 -8.69 4.43
C ALA A 14 -9.12 -9.02 3.35
N ARG A 15 -10.40 -8.77 3.63
CA ARG A 15 -11.52 -9.03 2.71
C ARG A 15 -11.82 -7.85 1.80
N ALA A 16 -11.33 -6.65 2.11
CA ALA A 16 -11.56 -5.48 1.29
C ALA A 16 -10.78 -5.57 -0.02
N ARG A 17 -11.29 -4.93 -1.06
CA ARG A 17 -10.57 -4.70 -2.33
C ARG A 17 -9.77 -3.39 -2.25
N ILE A 18 -8.67 -3.30 -2.98
CA ILE A 18 -8.01 -2.01 -3.21
C ILE A 18 -8.90 -1.17 -4.12
N VAL A 19 -9.02 0.10 -3.80
CA VAL A 19 -9.79 1.08 -4.57
C VAL A 19 -8.81 1.86 -5.45
N VAL A 20 -9.10 1.90 -6.74
CA VAL A 20 -8.27 2.53 -7.76
C VAL A 20 -9.10 3.64 -8.41
N ASP A 21 -8.79 4.86 -8.00
CA ASP A 21 -9.38 6.10 -8.52
C ASP A 21 -8.43 6.64 -9.60
N LEU A 22 -8.89 6.59 -10.85
CA LEU A 22 -8.09 7.01 -12.00
C LEU A 22 -8.64 8.34 -12.54
N PRO A 23 -7.77 9.24 -13.01
CA PRO A 23 -8.14 10.55 -13.53
C PRO A 23 -9.33 10.43 -14.48
N HIS A 24 -10.40 11.22 -14.31
CA HIS A 24 -11.50 11.19 -15.27
C HIS A 24 -11.00 11.65 -16.65
N ASN A 25 -11.23 10.82 -17.65
CA ASN A 25 -10.90 11.04 -19.05
C ASN A 25 -11.95 10.24 -19.85
N PRO A 26 -12.97 10.91 -20.40
CA PRO A 26 -14.11 10.28 -21.05
C PRO A 26 -13.71 9.48 -22.30
N ALA A 27 -12.60 9.84 -22.95
CA ALA A 27 -12.10 9.14 -24.13
C ALA A 27 -11.52 7.74 -23.83
N LEU A 28 -11.23 7.41 -22.55
CA LEU A 28 -10.53 6.20 -22.15
C LEU A 28 -11.30 5.35 -21.12
N VAL A 29 -12.62 5.53 -20.96
CA VAL A 29 -13.38 4.84 -19.89
C VAL A 29 -13.40 3.32 -20.07
N ARG A 30 -13.68 2.82 -21.29
CA ARG A 30 -13.68 1.37 -21.58
C ARG A 30 -12.26 0.77 -21.50
N ASP A 31 -11.25 1.57 -21.83
CA ASP A 31 -9.85 1.16 -21.77
C ASP A 31 -9.33 0.93 -20.36
N ARG A 32 -9.92 1.54 -19.32
CA ARG A 32 -9.40 1.42 -17.94
C ARG A 32 -9.55 0.03 -17.36
N GLU A 33 -10.74 -0.55 -17.50
CA GLU A 33 -11.02 -1.87 -16.94
C GLU A 33 -10.20 -2.93 -17.67
N ALA A 34 -10.17 -2.88 -19.00
CA ALA A 34 -9.36 -3.77 -19.82
C ALA A 34 -7.86 -3.63 -19.50
N TRP A 35 -7.37 -2.39 -19.38
CA TRP A 35 -6.00 -2.12 -18.98
C TRP A 35 -5.67 -2.65 -17.59
N LEU A 36 -6.54 -2.39 -16.59
CA LEU A 36 -6.31 -2.84 -15.23
C LEU A 36 -6.40 -4.37 -15.11
N ARG A 37 -7.26 -5.01 -15.88
CA ARG A 37 -7.32 -6.48 -16.03
C ARG A 37 -6.02 -7.02 -16.61
N ALA A 38 -5.47 -6.38 -17.65
CA ALA A 38 -4.18 -6.76 -18.23
C ALA A 38 -3.02 -6.60 -17.21
N VAL A 39 -3.04 -5.52 -16.40
CA VAL A 39 -2.08 -5.32 -15.30
C VAL A 39 -2.18 -6.44 -14.27
N CYS A 40 -3.39 -6.84 -13.87
CA CYS A 40 -3.55 -7.83 -12.80
C CYS A 40 -3.29 -9.26 -13.26
N GLY A 41 -3.57 -9.57 -14.53
CA GLY A 41 -3.37 -10.89 -15.14
C GLY A 41 -4.68 -11.63 -15.39
N ARG A 42 -4.55 -12.82 -16.00
CA ARG A 42 -5.69 -13.70 -16.31
C ARG A 42 -6.39 -14.13 -15.01
N GLY A 43 -7.72 -14.13 -15.01
CA GLY A 43 -8.54 -14.50 -13.84
C GLY A 43 -8.93 -13.34 -12.92
N THR A 44 -8.30 -12.17 -13.02
CA THR A 44 -8.72 -11.00 -12.25
C THR A 44 -9.91 -10.30 -12.93
N ARG A 45 -10.93 -9.96 -12.13
CA ARG A 45 -12.07 -9.14 -12.54
C ARG A 45 -12.09 -7.83 -11.75
N PRO A 46 -11.52 -6.74 -12.28
CA PRO A 46 -11.75 -5.42 -11.73
C PRO A 46 -13.24 -5.12 -11.71
N GLU A 47 -13.73 -4.52 -10.64
CA GLU A 47 -15.15 -4.22 -10.47
C GLU A 47 -15.34 -2.72 -10.36
N TRP A 48 -16.26 -2.17 -11.15
CA TRP A 48 -16.70 -0.81 -10.95
C TRP A 48 -17.47 -0.70 -9.64
N GLY A 49 -17.28 0.42 -8.96
CA GLY A 49 -18.28 0.89 -8.01
C GLY A 49 -18.11 2.35 -7.70
N ALA A 50 -18.86 2.82 -6.71
CA ALA A 50 -18.83 4.21 -6.27
C ALA A 50 -18.16 4.33 -4.90
N THR A 51 -17.53 5.48 -4.65
CA THR A 51 -17.18 5.98 -3.32
C THR A 51 -18.38 6.69 -2.69
N GLY A 52 -18.31 7.04 -1.40
CA GLY A 52 -19.41 7.72 -0.69
C GLY A 52 -19.79 9.10 -1.25
N ASN A 53 -18.94 9.70 -2.07
CA ASN A 53 -19.21 10.96 -2.78
C ASN A 53 -19.62 10.76 -4.26
N GLY A 54 -19.97 9.54 -4.68
CA GLY A 54 -20.43 9.23 -6.03
C GLY A 54 -19.34 9.07 -7.10
N THR A 55 -18.05 9.19 -6.73
CA THR A 55 -16.94 9.01 -7.69
C THR A 55 -16.86 7.55 -8.14
N ARG A 56 -16.83 7.30 -9.47
CA ARG A 56 -16.68 5.94 -10.01
C ARG A 56 -15.22 5.50 -9.94
N VAL A 57 -15.00 4.36 -9.30
CA VAL A 57 -13.68 3.78 -9.04
C VAL A 57 -13.65 2.31 -9.46
N LEU A 58 -12.45 1.81 -9.73
CA LEU A 58 -12.21 0.38 -9.95
C LEU A 58 -11.79 -0.29 -8.64
N ARG A 59 -12.26 -1.51 -8.40
CA ARG A 59 -11.92 -2.32 -7.23
C ARG A 59 -11.21 -3.60 -7.66
N VAL A 60 -10.05 -3.86 -7.06
CA VAL A 60 -9.18 -4.99 -7.40
C VAL A 60 -8.82 -5.78 -6.15
N ALA A 61 -8.52 -7.07 -6.28
CA ALA A 61 -8.06 -7.88 -5.17
C ALA A 61 -6.71 -7.36 -4.60
N ARG A 62 -6.56 -7.41 -3.27
CA ARG A 62 -5.36 -6.92 -2.55
C ARG A 62 -4.03 -7.48 -3.03
N PRO A 63 -3.90 -8.77 -3.42
CA PRO A 63 -2.61 -9.30 -3.90
C PRO A 63 -2.03 -8.55 -5.11
N HIS A 64 -2.82 -7.75 -5.83
CA HIS A 64 -2.35 -6.94 -6.95
C HIS A 64 -1.88 -5.53 -6.53
N PHE A 65 -1.90 -5.19 -5.25
CA PHE A 65 -1.66 -3.83 -4.75
C PHE A 65 -0.36 -3.21 -5.29
N ARG A 66 0.81 -3.83 -5.04
CA ARG A 66 2.09 -3.30 -5.51
C ARG A 66 2.13 -3.19 -7.03
N ARG A 67 1.66 -4.22 -7.73
CA ARG A 67 1.61 -4.24 -9.20
C ARG A 67 0.77 -3.11 -9.78
N VAL A 68 -0.40 -2.85 -9.20
CA VAL A 68 -1.29 -1.76 -9.62
C VAL A 68 -0.66 -0.40 -9.32
N VAL A 69 -0.05 -0.20 -8.15
CA VAL A 69 0.68 1.05 -7.84
C VAL A 69 1.76 1.33 -8.88
N VAL A 70 2.62 0.36 -9.17
CA VAL A 70 3.68 0.49 -10.18
C VAL A 70 3.11 0.79 -11.57
N ALA A 71 2.07 0.06 -11.98
CA ALA A 71 1.46 0.27 -13.30
C ALA A 71 0.81 1.64 -13.44
N VAL A 72 0.12 2.13 -12.39
CA VAL A 72 -0.50 3.45 -12.38
C VAL A 72 0.57 4.55 -12.38
N ALA A 73 1.60 4.46 -11.53
CA ALA A 73 2.71 5.42 -11.54
C ALA A 73 3.40 5.49 -12.92
N ARG A 74 3.64 4.33 -13.55
CA ARG A 74 4.18 4.27 -14.92
C ARG A 74 3.27 4.90 -15.95
N LYS A 75 1.96 4.66 -15.90
CA LYS A 75 1.01 5.20 -16.88
C LYS A 75 0.75 6.70 -16.69
N TYR A 76 0.54 7.15 -15.46
CA TYR A 76 0.05 8.50 -15.15
C TYR A 76 1.15 9.46 -14.64
N GLY A 77 2.38 8.99 -14.45
CA GLY A 77 3.51 9.80 -13.99
C GLY A 77 3.66 9.80 -12.47
N GLU A 78 2.55 9.81 -11.74
CA GLU A 78 2.51 9.70 -10.29
C GLU A 78 1.19 9.13 -9.78
N VAL A 79 1.17 8.66 -8.53
CA VAL A 79 -0.03 8.20 -7.83
C VAL A 79 0.07 8.50 -6.35
N LEU A 80 -1.05 8.97 -5.78
CA LEU A 80 -1.20 9.08 -4.33
C LEU A 80 -1.69 7.74 -3.78
N VAL A 81 -0.86 7.08 -2.99
CA VAL A 81 -1.18 5.79 -2.36
C VAL A 81 -1.56 6.01 -0.91
N ILE A 82 -2.76 5.58 -0.54
CA ILE A 82 -3.31 5.67 0.81
C ILE A 82 -3.37 4.26 1.38
N VAL A 83 -2.69 4.02 2.49
CA VAL A 83 -2.63 2.70 3.13
C VAL A 83 -3.18 2.82 4.53
N ASP A 84 -4.21 2.04 4.82
CA ASP A 84 -4.70 1.89 6.19
C ASP A 84 -4.03 0.66 6.82
N HIS A 85 -3.62 0.82 8.07
CA HIS A 85 -2.97 -0.18 8.92
C HIS A 85 -3.77 -0.41 10.22
N VAL A 86 -3.46 -1.51 10.91
CA VAL A 86 -3.87 -1.73 12.30
C VAL A 86 -2.64 -1.55 13.17
N ALA A 87 -2.61 -0.50 13.98
CA ALA A 87 -1.43 -0.08 14.72
C ALA A 87 -1.24 -0.86 16.03
N THR A 88 -2.32 -1.33 16.64
CA THR A 88 -2.31 -1.99 17.96
C THR A 88 -2.04 -3.49 17.91
N SER A 89 -1.96 -4.09 16.72
CA SER A 89 -1.79 -5.54 16.61
C SER A 89 -0.33 -5.96 16.67
N VAL A 90 -0.06 -7.05 17.40
CA VAL A 90 1.26 -7.67 17.48
C VAL A 90 1.51 -8.52 16.22
N CYS A 91 2.59 -8.24 15.49
CA CYS A 91 2.99 -9.07 14.35
C CYS A 91 4.07 -10.09 14.77
N GLY A 92 3.91 -11.34 14.39
CA GLY A 92 4.95 -12.37 14.57
C GLY A 92 6.08 -12.28 13.53
N ARG A 93 7.12 -13.10 13.73
CA ARG A 93 8.34 -13.15 12.88
C ARG A 93 8.04 -13.30 11.38
N LEU A 94 7.05 -14.14 11.02
CA LEU A 94 6.63 -14.34 9.62
C LEU A 94 6.10 -13.08 8.94
N CYS A 95 5.63 -12.09 9.70
CA CYS A 95 5.23 -10.79 9.16
C CYS A 95 6.45 -9.90 8.95
N VAL A 96 7.29 -9.77 9.98
CA VAL A 96 8.47 -8.88 9.97
C VAL A 96 9.52 -9.32 8.94
N GLU A 97 9.64 -10.63 8.71
CA GLU A 97 10.57 -11.22 7.74
C GLU A 97 9.91 -11.53 6.39
N ALA A 98 8.66 -11.14 6.19
CA ALA A 98 7.91 -11.46 4.98
C ALA A 98 8.56 -10.86 3.72
N GLN A 99 8.70 -11.68 2.68
CA GLN A 99 9.14 -11.23 1.35
C GLN A 99 8.01 -11.09 0.33
N ARG A 100 6.81 -11.62 0.65
CA ARG A 100 5.63 -11.45 -0.20
C ARG A 100 5.22 -9.99 -0.28
N GLU A 101 4.56 -9.58 -1.36
CA GLU A 101 4.21 -8.17 -1.57
C GLU A 101 3.08 -7.66 -0.66
N GLU A 102 2.11 -8.53 -0.32
CA GLU A 102 0.91 -8.13 0.42
C GLU A 102 0.84 -8.78 1.80
N CYS A 103 0.48 -7.96 2.78
CA CYS A 103 0.31 -8.40 4.16
C CYS A 103 -1.09 -8.99 4.38
N THR A 104 -1.09 -10.16 5.01
CA THR A 104 -2.28 -10.91 5.45
C THR A 104 -2.38 -11.00 6.97
N CYS A 105 -1.45 -10.38 7.68
CA CYS A 105 -1.42 -10.37 9.14
C CYS A 105 -2.40 -9.33 9.71
N SER A 106 -2.71 -9.45 11.01
CA SER A 106 -3.56 -8.52 11.75
C SER A 106 -3.13 -7.06 11.63
N CYS A 107 -1.82 -6.79 11.57
CA CYS A 107 -1.26 -5.44 11.41
C CYS A 107 -1.50 -4.79 10.05
N MET A 108 -2.00 -5.56 9.09
CA MET A 108 -2.32 -5.06 7.76
C MET A 108 -1.16 -4.25 7.16
N GLY A 109 0.07 -4.73 7.29
CA GLY A 109 1.22 -4.14 6.60
C GLY A 109 2.10 -3.20 7.41
N GLU A 110 1.75 -2.87 8.65
CA GLU A 110 2.54 -1.91 9.45
C GLU A 110 4.00 -2.35 9.65
N ASN A 111 4.21 -3.63 9.97
CA ASN A 111 5.54 -4.19 10.22
C ASN A 111 5.98 -5.18 9.13
N HIS A 112 5.22 -5.27 8.04
CA HIS A 112 5.40 -6.30 7.01
C HIS A 112 6.74 -6.13 6.29
N GLY A 113 7.56 -7.18 6.29
CA GLY A 113 8.88 -7.20 5.65
C GLY A 113 9.84 -6.14 6.18
N GLY A 114 9.66 -5.66 7.42
CA GLY A 114 10.43 -4.54 7.95
C GLY A 114 10.18 -3.23 7.19
N GLN A 115 9.01 -3.10 6.57
CA GLN A 115 8.59 -1.94 5.79
C GLN A 115 9.40 -1.68 4.51
N GLU A 116 10.24 -2.62 4.07
CA GLU A 116 11.09 -2.49 2.87
C GLU A 116 10.27 -2.13 1.61
N TRP A 117 9.07 -2.67 1.48
CA TRP A 117 8.21 -2.45 0.31
C TRP A 117 7.78 -0.98 0.11
N ARG A 118 7.90 -0.13 1.14
CA ARG A 118 7.56 1.30 1.10
C ARG A 118 8.77 2.24 1.23
N GLN A 119 9.99 1.74 1.42
CA GLN A 119 11.18 2.59 1.59
C GLN A 119 11.50 3.44 0.37
N GLU A 120 11.05 3.00 -0.81
CA GLU A 120 11.24 3.70 -2.09
C GLU A 120 10.22 4.83 -2.30
N TRP A 121 9.17 4.90 -1.48
CA TRP A 121 8.03 5.81 -1.70
C TRP A 121 8.11 7.01 -0.76
N LEU A 122 7.79 8.20 -1.26
CA LEU A 122 7.79 9.40 -0.44
C LEU A 122 6.56 9.43 0.46
N GLN A 123 6.74 9.27 1.77
CA GLN A 123 5.67 9.49 2.74
C GLN A 123 5.35 10.99 2.82
N VAL A 124 4.08 11.35 2.57
CA VAL A 124 3.64 12.76 2.54
C VAL A 124 2.73 13.13 3.72
N SER A 125 2.09 12.15 4.37
CA SER A 125 1.32 12.38 5.59
C SER A 125 1.06 11.09 6.35
N GLU A 126 0.78 11.21 7.65
CA GLU A 126 0.27 10.13 8.49
C GLU A 126 -0.86 10.69 9.37
N ASP A 127 -2.00 9.99 9.40
CA ASP A 127 -3.14 10.31 10.26
C ASP A 127 -3.47 9.11 11.15
N TRP A 128 -3.99 9.40 12.34
CA TRP A 128 -4.44 8.40 13.30
C TRP A 128 -5.96 8.43 13.44
N GLY A 129 -6.56 7.24 13.56
CA GLY A 129 -7.98 7.10 13.92
C GLY A 129 -8.21 7.53 15.37
N VAL A 130 -9.47 7.87 15.69
CA VAL A 130 -9.88 8.40 17.02
C VAL A 130 -9.43 7.51 18.18
N ASN A 131 -9.44 6.19 17.99
CA ASN A 131 -9.04 5.22 19.02
C ASN A 131 -7.57 4.78 18.93
N HIS A 132 -6.76 5.42 18.08
CA HIS A 132 -5.36 5.08 17.80
C HIS A 132 -5.10 3.63 17.35
N ASP A 133 -6.15 2.87 17.03
CA ASP A 133 -6.07 1.49 16.53
C ASP A 133 -5.81 1.43 15.02
N ARG A 134 -6.21 2.48 14.30
CA ARG A 134 -6.02 2.64 12.87
C ARG A 134 -5.03 3.75 12.58
N LYS A 135 -4.15 3.45 11.64
CA LYS A 135 -3.20 4.41 11.09
C LYS A 135 -3.36 4.48 9.59
N ARG A 136 -3.46 5.70 9.05
CA ARG A 136 -3.54 5.97 7.63
C ARG A 136 -2.28 6.68 7.20
N THR A 137 -1.50 6.05 6.34
CA THR A 137 -0.30 6.68 5.78
C THR A 137 -0.53 6.97 4.30
N ARG A 138 -0.11 8.15 3.86
CA ARG A 138 -0.16 8.55 2.45
C ARG A 138 1.25 8.61 1.88
N TYR A 139 1.40 8.06 0.69
CA TYR A 139 2.63 8.06 -0.07
C TYR A 139 2.41 8.69 -1.43
N LEU A 140 3.37 9.49 -1.88
CA LEU A 140 3.50 9.87 -3.28
C LEU A 140 4.46 8.88 -3.94
N VAL A 141 4.00 8.24 -5.01
CA VAL A 141 4.82 7.32 -5.81
C VAL A 141 4.90 7.87 -7.23
N THR A 142 6.09 8.21 -7.67
CA THR A 142 6.34 8.74 -9.01
C THR A 142 6.80 7.63 -9.95
N ARG A 143 6.73 7.89 -11.27
CA ARG A 143 7.27 7.01 -12.30
C ARG A 143 8.75 6.71 -12.05
N ALA A 144 9.55 7.72 -11.71
CA ALA A 144 10.99 7.59 -11.46
C ALA A 144 11.29 6.56 -10.35
N MET A 145 10.56 6.65 -9.23
CA MET A 145 10.68 5.74 -8.08
C MET A 145 10.39 4.27 -8.40
N VAL A 146 9.67 3.97 -9.50
CA VAL A 146 9.28 2.59 -9.88
C VAL A 146 9.96 2.11 -11.17
N THR A 147 10.74 2.96 -11.82
CA THR A 147 11.58 2.63 -12.98
C THR A 147 13.02 2.42 -12.58
N GLU A 148 13.51 3.23 -11.63
CA GLU A 148 14.78 3.00 -10.98
C GLU A 148 14.59 1.79 -10.06
N ARG A 149 15.28 0.69 -10.35
CA ARG A 149 15.32 -0.46 -9.46
C ARG A 149 16.46 -0.20 -8.49
N PRO A 150 16.25 0.28 -7.26
CA PRO A 150 17.35 0.32 -6.31
C PRO A 150 17.80 -1.13 -6.10
N ALA A 151 19.11 -1.33 -6.07
CA ALA A 151 19.68 -2.64 -5.76
C ALA A 151 19.08 -3.08 -4.41
N ARG A 152 18.40 -4.22 -4.38
CA ARG A 152 17.93 -4.82 -3.13
C ARG A 152 19.18 -5.02 -2.27
N PRO A 153 19.36 -4.34 -1.12
CA PRO A 153 20.51 -4.62 -0.29
C PRO A 153 20.44 -6.10 0.11
N ALA A 154 21.51 -6.84 -0.13
CA ALA A 154 21.60 -8.22 0.32
C ALA A 154 21.51 -8.22 1.85
N ARG A 155 20.45 -8.78 2.42
CA ARG A 155 20.34 -8.89 3.88
C ARG A 155 21.45 -9.82 4.40
N PRO A 156 22.24 -9.40 5.42
CA PRO A 156 22.97 -10.36 6.23
C PRO A 156 21.94 -11.26 6.94
N ARG A 157 22.19 -12.57 6.94
CA ARG A 157 21.26 -13.63 7.34
C ARG A 157 20.79 -13.60 8.81
N SER A 158 21.11 -12.58 9.62
CA SER A 158 21.02 -12.70 11.09
C SER A 158 20.70 -11.45 11.94
N LEU A 159 20.28 -10.30 11.39
CA LEU A 159 20.12 -9.07 12.21
C LEU A 159 18.71 -8.46 12.32
N GLY A 160 17.66 -9.08 11.78
CA GLY A 160 16.31 -8.48 11.77
C GLY A 160 15.54 -8.48 13.10
N ALA A 161 15.87 -9.39 14.02
CA ALA A 161 15.05 -9.61 15.22
C ALA A 161 15.44 -8.74 16.44
N ARG A 162 16.69 -8.24 16.51
CA ARG A 162 17.21 -7.61 17.74
C ARG A 162 16.81 -6.14 17.93
N LEU A 163 16.56 -5.39 16.85
CA LEU A 163 16.26 -3.96 16.98
C LEU A 163 14.76 -3.67 17.19
N TYR A 164 13.85 -4.52 16.70
CA TYR A 164 12.40 -4.30 16.83
C TYR A 164 11.85 -4.72 18.20
N LEU A 165 12.39 -5.78 18.82
CA LEU A 165 11.99 -6.20 20.17
C LEU A 165 12.47 -5.22 21.26
N ALA A 166 13.55 -4.48 21.01
CA ALA A 166 14.09 -3.50 21.96
C ALA A 166 13.23 -2.23 22.07
N SER A 167 12.47 -1.85 21.03
CA SER A 167 11.60 -0.66 21.08
C SER A 167 10.22 -0.91 21.70
N GLN A 168 9.87 -2.17 21.98
CA GLN A 168 8.58 -2.58 22.57
C GLN A 168 8.66 -2.72 24.11
N ASN A 169 9.86 -2.78 24.69
CA ASN A 169 10.07 -2.77 26.13
C ASN A 169 10.55 -1.38 26.57
N ARG A 170 9.63 -0.44 26.77
CA ARG A 170 9.90 0.62 27.75
C ARG A 170 9.63 0.02 29.13
N PRO A 171 10.57 0.04 30.08
CA PRO A 171 10.22 -0.26 31.46
C PRO A 171 9.18 0.76 31.93
N GLU A 172 8.11 0.28 32.55
CA GLU A 172 7.21 1.12 33.34
C GLU A 172 8.07 1.88 34.35
N GLU A 173 8.02 3.20 34.29
CA GLU A 173 8.61 4.05 35.32
C GLU A 173 7.82 3.85 36.61
N ALA A 174 8.29 2.92 37.43
CA ALA A 174 7.91 2.84 38.83
C ALA A 174 8.57 4.00 39.58
N ARG A 175 7.79 5.05 39.86
CA ARG A 175 7.92 5.91 41.06
C ARG A 175 6.55 6.40 41.49
#